data_AF-A0A067CL36-F1
#
_entry.id   AF-A0A067CL36-F1
#
_cell.length_a   1.000
_cell.length_b   1.000
_cell.length_c   1.000
_cell.angle_alpha   90.00
_cell.angle_beta   90.00
_cell.angle_gamma   90.00
#
_symmetry.space_group_name_H-M   'P 1'
#
loop_
_entity.id
_entity.type
_entity.pdbx_description
1 polymer ?
#
loop_
_entity_poly.entity_id
_entity_poly.type
_entity_poly.pdbx_seq_one_letter_code
_entity_poly.pdbx_strand_id
1 'polypeptide(L)'
;MEQRCKYAYKACFEPRTRKRNGSLHNFCVYHRQKANIIQKKHISKRIRTNALPEPVPFAAADAADSASYDAWPILLSLLLDGPSRLDPIAFDAAGPTAIDAELVALLVDLVP
;
A
#
# COMPACT_ATOMS: atom_id res chain seq x y z
N MET A 1 16.12 -18.00 -14.60
CA MET A 1 16.66 -17.11 -13.53
C MET A 1 15.64 -16.08 -13.02
N GLU A 2 14.37 -16.13 -13.44
CA GLU A 2 13.32 -15.14 -13.11
C GLU A 2 12.82 -15.16 -11.64
N GLN A 3 13.14 -16.22 -10.89
CA GLN A 3 12.57 -16.45 -9.55
C GLN A 3 13.44 -15.92 -8.41
N ARG A 4 14.69 -15.50 -8.66
CA ARG A 4 15.65 -15.07 -7.62
C ARG A 4 15.56 -13.58 -7.33
N CYS A 5 15.83 -13.21 -6.09
CA CYS A 5 15.85 -11.84 -5.61
C CYS A 5 16.76 -10.92 -6.45
N LYS A 6 16.25 -9.76 -6.87
CA LYS A 6 16.98 -8.74 -7.67
C LYS A 6 17.76 -7.75 -6.79
N TYR A 7 18.38 -8.21 -5.71
CA TYR A 7 19.15 -7.29 -4.85
C TYR A 7 20.46 -6.90 -5.53
N ALA A 8 20.66 -5.59 -5.75
CA ALA A 8 21.74 -5.08 -6.60
C ALA A 8 23.13 -5.09 -5.93
N TYR A 9 23.20 -4.96 -4.61
CA TYR A 9 24.48 -4.78 -3.92
C TYR A 9 25.23 -6.10 -3.72
N LYS A 10 24.51 -7.17 -3.35
CA LYS A 10 25.09 -8.51 -3.15
C LYS A 10 24.20 -9.55 -3.81
N ALA A 11 24.80 -10.53 -4.48
CA ALA A 11 24.06 -11.63 -5.08
C ALA A 11 23.22 -12.34 -4.01
N CYS A 12 21.92 -12.48 -4.27
CA CYS A 12 20.97 -13.12 -3.38
C CYS A 12 20.31 -14.28 -4.11
N PHE A 13 20.39 -15.48 -3.51
CA PHE A 13 19.87 -16.71 -4.13
C PHE A 13 18.46 -17.06 -3.66
N GLU A 14 17.95 -16.34 -2.66
CA GLU A 14 16.59 -16.51 -2.15
C GLU A 14 15.53 -16.19 -3.21
N PRO A 15 14.38 -16.88 -3.17
CA PRO A 15 13.29 -16.65 -4.11
C PRO A 15 12.58 -15.32 -3.86
N ARG A 16 12.00 -14.75 -4.90
CA ARG A 16 11.13 -13.57 -4.83
C ARG A 16 9.83 -13.91 -4.10
N THR A 17 9.39 -13.01 -3.24
CA THR A 17 8.09 -13.15 -2.56
C THR A 17 6.95 -12.90 -3.54
N ARG A 18 5.79 -13.53 -3.35
CA ARG A 18 4.58 -13.27 -4.15
C ARG A 18 3.72 -12.17 -3.51
N LYS A 19 3.20 -11.26 -4.33
CA LYS A 19 2.13 -10.32 -3.97
C LYS A 19 0.80 -11.06 -3.88
N ARG A 20 -0.19 -10.44 -3.22
CA ARG A 20 -1.57 -10.95 -3.16
C ARG A 20 -2.22 -11.14 -4.54
N ASN A 21 -1.85 -10.31 -5.51
CA ASN A 21 -2.30 -10.42 -6.90
C ASN A 21 -1.58 -11.53 -7.71
N GLY A 22 -0.79 -12.38 -7.07
CA GLY A 22 -0.06 -13.48 -7.71
C GLY A 22 1.26 -13.09 -8.37
N SER A 23 1.51 -11.80 -8.63
CA SER A 23 2.78 -11.33 -9.24
C SER A 23 3.96 -11.37 -8.26
N LEU A 24 5.18 -11.50 -8.77
CA LEU A 24 6.38 -11.54 -7.92
C LEU A 24 6.83 -10.13 -7.51
N HIS A 25 7.23 -9.98 -6.25
CA HIS A 25 8.03 -8.86 -5.81
C HIS A 25 9.43 -8.91 -6.43
N ASN A 26 10.12 -7.76 -6.47
CA ASN A 26 11.51 -7.71 -6.93
C ASN A 26 12.49 -8.38 -5.95
N PHE A 27 12.14 -8.42 -4.67
CA PHE A 27 13.01 -8.87 -3.59
C PHE A 27 12.45 -10.11 -2.88
N CYS A 28 13.33 -10.86 -2.22
CA CYS A 28 12.94 -11.89 -1.26
C CYS A 28 12.39 -11.26 0.03
N VAL A 29 11.88 -12.10 0.93
CA VAL A 29 11.26 -11.68 2.21
C VAL A 29 12.22 -10.81 3.02
N TYR A 30 13.45 -11.28 3.19
CA TYR A 30 14.50 -10.59 3.95
C TYR A 30 14.80 -9.20 3.38
N HIS A 31 15.08 -9.10 2.08
CA HIS A 31 15.41 -7.83 1.45
C HIS A 31 14.23 -6.86 1.41
N ARG A 32 12.99 -7.36 1.31
CA ARG A 32 11.79 -6.52 1.42
C ARG A 32 11.66 -5.90 2.82
N GLN A 33 11.88 -6.68 3.88
CA GLN A 33 11.86 -6.17 5.26
C GLN A 33 12.98 -5.15 5.49
N LYS A 34 14.20 -5.46 5.03
CA LYS A 34 15.35 -4.54 5.14
C LYS A 34 15.09 -3.22 4.41
N ALA A 35 14.53 -3.26 3.20
CA ALA A 35 14.16 -2.06 2.46
C ALA A 35 13.15 -1.20 3.24
N ASN A 36 12.13 -1.83 3.83
CA ASN A 36 11.15 -1.12 4.66
C ASN A 36 11.79 -0.43 5.88
N ILE A 37 12.74 -1.11 6.55
CA ILE A 37 13.47 -0.53 7.69
C ILE A 37 14.31 0.68 7.24
N ILE A 38 15.04 0.55 6.13
CA ILE A 38 15.85 1.64 5.59
C ILE A 38 14.98 2.83 5.19
N GLN A 39 13.85 2.58 4.51
CA GLN A 39 12.90 3.61 4.12
C GLN A 39 12.35 4.35 5.34
N LYS A 40 11.90 3.63 6.37
CA LYS A 40 11.44 4.24 7.63
C LYS A 40 12.54 5.11 8.26
N LYS A 41 13.77 4.60 8.36
CA LYS A 41 14.91 5.35 8.91
C LYS A 41 15.20 6.62 8.10
N HIS A 42 15.13 6.55 6.77
CA HIS A 42 15.36 7.68 5.89
C HIS A 42 14.28 8.76 6.09
N ILE A 43 13.00 8.36 6.13
CA ILE A 43 11.89 9.27 6.44
C ILE A 43 12.09 9.90 7.81
N SER A 44 12.29 9.11 8.87
CA SER A 44 12.52 9.63 10.23
C SER A 44 13.73 10.56 10.32
N LYS A 45 14.79 10.32 9.56
CA LYS A 45 15.93 11.24 9.47
C LYS A 45 15.50 12.57 8.86
N ARG A 46 14.83 12.55 7.72
CA ARG A 46 14.40 13.78 7.04
C ARG A 46 13.36 14.57 7.84
N ILE A 47 12.49 13.92 8.62
CA ILE A 47 11.56 14.60 9.55
C ILE A 47 12.37 15.37 10.59
N ARG A 48 13.33 14.71 11.26
CA ARG A 48 14.15 15.34 12.30
C ARG A 48 15.00 16.50 11.79
N THR A 49 15.40 16.47 10.53
CA THR A 49 16.22 17.53 9.93
C THR A 49 15.39 18.59 9.21
N ASN A 50 14.05 18.61 9.37
CA ASN A 50 13.12 19.45 8.59
C ASN A 50 13.40 19.46 7.07
N ALA A 51 13.91 18.34 6.55
CA ALA A 51 14.28 18.18 5.14
C ALA A 51 13.24 17.40 4.34
N LEU A 52 12.14 17.01 4.99
CA LEU A 52 10.91 16.66 4.29
C LEU A 52 10.09 17.94 4.14
N PRO A 53 9.46 18.16 2.98
CA PRO A 53 8.34 19.09 2.96
C PRO A 53 7.38 18.65 4.07
N GLU A 54 6.86 19.61 4.83
CA GLU A 54 5.70 19.39 5.71
C GLU A 54 4.74 18.47 4.95
N PRO A 55 4.24 17.38 5.56
CA PRO A 55 3.22 16.58 4.91
C PRO A 55 2.15 17.56 4.48
N VAL A 56 1.93 17.71 3.16
CA VAL A 56 0.95 18.66 2.64
C VAL A 56 -0.30 18.48 3.48
N PRO A 57 -0.66 19.49 4.29
CA PRO A 57 -1.86 19.36 5.08
C PRO A 57 -2.93 19.09 4.05
N PHE A 58 -3.61 17.96 4.18
CA PHE A 58 -4.81 17.71 3.41
C PHE A 58 -5.87 18.84 3.67
N ALA A 59 -5.59 19.75 4.61
CA ALA A 59 -6.28 20.99 4.89
C ALA A 59 -5.66 22.22 4.17
N ALA A 60 -6.33 22.63 3.09
CA ALA A 60 -6.99 23.94 2.95
C ALA A 60 -6.17 25.26 2.99
N ALA A 61 -4.84 25.27 2.99
CA ALA A 61 -4.10 26.55 2.92
C ALA A 61 -3.98 27.10 1.48
N ASP A 62 -4.01 26.24 0.46
CA ASP A 62 -3.97 26.65 -0.96
C ASP A 62 -5.34 27.11 -1.50
N ALA A 63 -6.37 27.20 -0.65
CA ALA A 63 -7.70 27.64 -1.03
C ALA A 63 -7.80 29.15 -1.37
N ALA A 64 -6.71 29.91 -1.21
CA ALA A 64 -6.68 31.35 -1.49
C ALA A 64 -6.22 31.70 -2.92
N ASP A 65 -5.61 30.79 -3.68
CA ASP A 65 -5.32 31.00 -5.10
C ASP A 65 -6.35 30.25 -5.95
N SER A 66 -7.42 30.99 -6.26
CA SER A 66 -8.63 30.53 -6.92
C SER A 66 -8.39 30.18 -8.40
N ALA A 67 -8.06 28.92 -8.74
CA ALA A 67 -8.24 28.43 -10.12
C ALA A 67 -8.23 26.90 -10.35
N SER A 68 -7.91 26.03 -9.39
CA SER A 68 -7.85 24.58 -9.71
C SER A 68 -8.56 23.68 -8.70
N TYR A 69 -9.71 23.18 -9.17
CA TYR A 69 -10.55 22.10 -8.64
C TYR A 69 -11.54 22.43 -7.52
N ASP A 70 -12.54 23.26 -7.85
CA ASP A 70 -13.89 22.94 -7.39
C ASP A 70 -14.41 21.77 -8.27
N ALA A 71 -13.92 20.57 -7.97
CA ALA A 71 -14.30 19.33 -8.66
C ALA A 71 -15.69 18.84 -8.24
N TRP A 72 -16.29 19.48 -7.23
CA TRP A 72 -17.56 19.09 -6.64
C TRP A 72 -18.74 19.13 -7.62
N PRO A 73 -18.87 20.14 -8.50
CA PRO A 73 -19.95 20.17 -9.51
C PRO A 73 -19.81 19.03 -10.52
N ILE A 74 -18.58 18.71 -10.93
CA ILE A 74 -18.29 17.60 -11.85
C ILE A 74 -18.61 16.26 -11.18
N LEU A 75 -18.18 16.09 -9.94
CA LEU A 75 -18.47 14.90 -9.14
C LEU A 75 -19.97 14.71 -8.91
N LEU A 76 -20.69 15.82 -8.65
CA LEU A 76 -22.13 15.82 -8.43
C LEU A 76 -22.90 15.48 -9.71
N SER A 77 -22.51 16.03 -10.86
CA SER A 77 -23.12 15.66 -12.14
C SER A 77 -22.89 14.19 -12.46
N LEU A 78 -21.68 13.65 -12.25
CA LEU A 78 -21.39 12.23 -12.44
C LEU A 78 -22.19 11.32 -11.49
N LEU A 79 -22.48 11.79 -10.27
CA LEU A 79 -23.27 11.06 -9.29
C LEU A 79 -24.77 11.08 -9.60
N LEU A 80 -25.29 12.18 -10.18
CA LEU A 80 -26.69 12.32 -10.56
C LEU A 80 -27.00 11.73 -11.94
N ASP A 81 -26.07 11.82 -12.90
CA ASP A 81 -26.19 11.26 -14.26
C ASP A 81 -25.68 9.82 -14.36
N GLY A 82 -25.06 9.30 -13.29
CA GLY A 82 -24.54 7.94 -13.24
C GLY A 82 -25.68 6.90 -13.25
N PRO A 83 -25.57 5.80 -14.02
CA PRO A 83 -26.56 4.73 -13.95
C PRO A 83 -26.68 4.26 -12.48
N SER A 84 -27.91 4.06 -12.00
CA SER A 84 -28.26 3.70 -10.61
C SER A 84 -27.75 2.33 -10.14
N ARG A 85 -26.67 1.82 -10.74
CA ARG A 85 -26.04 0.55 -10.41
C ARG A 85 -24.54 0.76 -10.27
N LEU A 86 -24.14 1.29 -9.12
CA LEU A 86 -22.96 0.73 -8.49
C LEU A 86 -23.34 -0.69 -8.12
N ASP A 87 -23.20 -1.64 -9.05
CA ASP A 87 -23.24 -3.04 -8.65
C ASP A 87 -22.21 -3.15 -7.51
N PRO A 88 -22.61 -3.61 -6.31
CA PRO A 88 -21.68 -3.72 -5.20
C PRO A 88 -20.49 -4.52 -5.70
N ILE A 89 -19.27 -4.03 -5.42
CA ILE A 89 -18.04 -4.74 -5.75
C ILE A 89 -18.24 -6.16 -5.23
N ALA A 90 -18.37 -7.13 -6.14
CA ALA A 90 -18.48 -8.52 -5.77
C ALA A 90 -17.15 -8.87 -5.10
N PHE A 91 -17.15 -8.93 -3.78
CA PHE A 91 -16.13 -9.66 -3.07
C PHE A 91 -16.36 -11.11 -3.47
N ASP A 92 -15.60 -11.60 -4.44
CA ASP A 92 -15.58 -13.01 -4.79
C ASP A 92 -15.28 -13.78 -3.49
N ALA A 93 -16.31 -14.34 -2.86
CA ALA A 93 -16.18 -15.20 -1.67
C ALA A 93 -15.35 -16.47 -1.96
N ALA A 94 -14.92 -16.65 -3.22
CA ALA A 94 -14.04 -17.70 -3.69
C ALA A 94 -12.53 -17.38 -3.55
N GLY A 95 -12.13 -16.18 -3.11
CA GLY A 95 -10.76 -15.93 -2.66
C GLY A 95 -10.58 -16.42 -1.22
N PRO A 96 -9.44 -17.06 -0.85
CA PRO A 96 -9.25 -17.55 0.52
C PRO A 96 -9.14 -16.37 1.49
N THR A 97 -10.28 -15.91 1.98
CA THR A 97 -10.44 -15.07 3.19
C THR A 97 -10.40 -15.91 4.46
N ALA A 98 -10.24 -17.23 4.33
CA ALA A 98 -9.87 -18.10 5.43
C ALA A 98 -8.46 -17.72 5.88
N ILE A 99 -8.38 -17.13 7.06
CA ILE A 99 -7.15 -17.13 7.85
C ILE A 99 -6.67 -18.58 7.89
N ASP A 100 -5.42 -18.83 7.52
CA ASP A 100 -4.81 -20.16 7.58
C ASP A 100 -5.02 -20.75 8.98
N ALA A 101 -5.38 -22.03 9.08
CA ALA A 101 -5.61 -22.70 10.36
C ALA A 101 -4.40 -22.61 11.29
N GLU A 102 -3.18 -22.58 10.74
CA GLU A 102 -1.96 -22.35 11.53
C GLU A 102 -1.90 -20.94 12.13
N LEU A 103 -2.39 -19.94 11.39
CA LEU A 103 -2.40 -18.55 11.83
C LEU A 103 -3.52 -18.28 12.84
N VAL A 104 -4.62 -19.03 12.76
CA VAL A 104 -5.66 -19.07 13.81
C VAL A 104 -5.13 -19.69 15.09
N ALA A 105 -4.45 -20.85 15.01
CA ALA A 105 -3.90 -21.53 16.18
C ALA A 105 -2.91 -20.63 16.96
N LEU A 106 -1.99 -19.98 16.24
CA LEU A 106 -1.03 -19.03 16.84
C LEU A 106 -1.69 -17.81 17.49
N LEU A 107 -2.86 -17.38 17.01
CA LEU A 107 -3.60 -16.26 17.59
C LEU A 107 -4.36 -16.66 18.86
N VAL A 108 -4.85 -17.89 18.95
CA VAL A 108 -5.52 -18.41 20.15
C VAL A 108 -4.53 -18.55 21.31
N ASP A 109 -3.29 -18.98 21.05
CA ASP A 109 -2.24 -19.13 22.07
C ASP A 109 -1.73 -17.80 22.65
N LEU A 110 -2.13 -16.66 22.07
CA LEU A 110 -1.78 -15.31 22.53
C LEU A 110 -2.91 -14.61 23.29
N VAL A 111 -4.07 -15.25 23.45
CA VAL A 111 -5.15 -14.78 24.31
C VAL A 111 -4.94 -15.38 25.70
N PRO A 112 -4.63 -14.58 26.74
CA PRO A 112 -4.42 -15.07 28.10
C PRO A 112 -5.71 -15.60 28.74
#